data_AF-A0A4V2FU12-F1
#
_entry.id   AF-A0A4V2FU12-F1
#
_cell.length_a   1.000
_cell.length_b   1.000
_cell.length_c   1.000
_cell.angle_alpha   90.00
_cell.angle_beta   90.00
_cell.angle_gamma   90.00
#
_symmetry.space_group_name_H-M   'P 1'
#
loop_
_entity.id
_entity.type
_entity.pdbx_description
1 polymer ?
#
loop_
_entity_poly.entity_id
_entity_poly.type
_entity_poly.pdbx_seq_one_letter_code
_entity_poly.pdbx_strand_id
1 'polypeptide(L)' 'MNHIHSVSVLYEYGHPGVKFHYQNGDSRTLRDNEAEQFIAMVERQRHRQDIDFLNMSRMRRYVANQHFH' A
#
# COMPACT_ATOMS: atom_id res chain seq x y z
N MET A 1 16.47 -1.38 -7.37
CA MET A 1 15.06 -1.44 -6.91
C MET A 1 15.03 -0.93 -5.49
N ASN A 2 14.14 0.00 -5.22
CA ASN A 2 14.09 0.75 -3.98
C ASN A 2 12.89 0.27 -3.16
N HIS A 3 13.16 -0.43 -2.06
CA HIS A 3 12.10 -1.08 -1.31
C HIS A 3 11.24 -0.05 -0.57
N ILE A 4 9.95 -0.36 -0.48
CA ILE A 4 9.01 0.45 0.28
C ILE A 4 9.14 0.09 1.75
N HIS A 5 9.52 1.07 2.56
CA HIS A 5 9.70 0.96 4.00
C HIS A 5 8.35 0.96 4.74
N SER A 6 7.45 1.87 4.36
CA SER A 6 6.13 2.01 4.98
C SER A 6 5.08 2.54 3.98
N VAL A 7 3.81 2.28 4.28
CA VAL A 7 2.66 2.67 3.46
C VAL A 7 1.60 3.31 4.34
N SER A 8 1.22 4.53 4.00
CA SER A 8 0.21 5.31 4.71
C SER A 8 -1.02 5.45 3.83
N VAL A 9 -2.21 5.22 4.38
CA VAL A 9 -3.48 5.51 3.70
C VAL A 9 -3.97 6.85 4.22
N LEU A 10 -4.25 7.75 3.29
CA LEU A 10 -4.70 9.11 3.51
C LEU A 10 -6.15 9.21 3.01
N TYR A 11 -6.96 10.03 3.67
CA TYR A 11 -8.28 10.41 3.16
C TYR A 11 -8.33 11.94 3.19
N GLU A 12 -8.17 12.56 2.02
CA GLU A 12 -8.16 14.02 1.89
C GLU A 12 -9.39 14.44 1.10
N TYR A 13 -10.20 15.35 1.68
CA TYR A 13 -11.42 15.87 1.05
C TYR A 13 -12.43 14.80 0.57
N GLY A 14 -12.44 13.63 1.23
CA GLY A 14 -13.30 12.50 0.86
C GLY A 14 -12.70 11.57 -0.20
N HIS A 15 -11.50 11.87 -0.72
CA HIS A 15 -10.80 11.06 -1.69
C HIS A 15 -9.73 10.18 -1.03
N PRO A 16 -9.64 8.89 -1.38
CA PRO A 16 -8.59 8.02 -0.89
C PRO A 16 -7.25 8.38 -1.52
N GLY A 17 -6.21 8.35 -0.69
CA GLY A 17 -4.82 8.51 -1.09
C GLY A 17 -3.95 7.42 -0.45
N VAL A 18 -2.87 7.03 -1.12
CA VAL A 18 -1.90 6.06 -0.58
C VAL A 18 -0.51 6.60 -0.77
N LYS A 19 0.21 6.83 0.32
CA LYS A 19 1.59 7.30 0.30
C LYS A 19 2.55 6.16 0.61
N PHE A 20 3.46 5.90 -0.31
CA PHE A 20 4.60 5.00 -0.16
C PHE A 20 5.80 5.79 0.32
N HIS A 21 6.48 5.30 1.34
CA HIS A 21 7.76 5.81 1.79
C HIS A 21 8.84 4.79 1.47
N TYR A 22 9.81 5.20 0.66
CA TYR A 22 10.90 4.35 0.22
C TYR A 22 12.07 4.38 1.19
N GLN A 23 12.92 3.35 1.17
CA GLN A 23 14.09 3.25 2.05
C GLN A 23 15.13 4.35 1.82
N ASN A 24 15.26 4.85 0.59
CA ASN A 24 16.17 5.95 0.27
C ASN A 24 15.66 7.34 0.69
N GLY A 25 14.49 7.43 1.33
CA GLY A 25 13.87 8.70 1.74
C GLY A 25 12.86 9.27 0.75
N ASP A 26 12.74 8.70 -0.45
CA ASP A 26 11.73 9.14 -1.43
C ASP A 26 10.32 8.80 -0.96
N SER A 27 9.34 9.49 -1.53
CA SER A 27 7.94 9.11 -1.38
C SER A 27 7.16 9.25 -2.66
N ARG A 28 6.19 8.36 -2.86
CA ARG A 28 5.24 8.40 -3.97
C ARG A 28 3.84 8.36 -3.40
N THR A 29 2.93 9.16 -3.95
CA THR A 29 1.53 9.19 -3.52
C THR A 29 0.63 8.79 -4.69
N LEU A 30 -0.20 7.77 -4.48
CA LEU A 30 -1.34 7.45 -5.35
C LEU A 30 -2.56 8.23 -4.87
N ARG A 31 -3.41 8.63 -5.80
CA ARG A 31 -4.65 9.37 -5.53
C ARG A 31 -5.83 8.75 -6.27
N ASP A 32 -7.03 9.03 -5.80
CA ASP A 32 -8.30 8.68 -6.45
C ASP A 32 -8.32 7.19 -6.86
N ASN A 33 -8.56 6.92 -8.15
CA ASN A 33 -8.67 5.58 -8.70
C ASN A 33 -7.43 4.70 -8.45
N GLU A 34 -6.22 5.27 -8.48
CA GLU A 34 -4.99 4.49 -8.24
C GLU A 34 -4.91 4.06 -6.76
N ALA A 35 -5.33 4.93 -5.85
CA ALA A 35 -5.40 4.62 -4.42
C ALA A 35 -6.47 3.57 -4.12
N GLU A 36 -7.64 3.68 -4.74
CA GLU A 36 -8.73 2.69 -4.62
C GLU A 36 -8.30 1.31 -5.13
N GLN A 37 -7.65 1.26 -6.30
CA GLN A 37 -7.13 0.02 -6.86
C GLN A 37 -6.11 -0.63 -5.92
N PHE A 38 -5.21 0.16 -5.34
CA PHE A 38 -4.25 -0.36 -4.35
C PHE A 38 -4.96 -0.94 -3.11
N ILE A 39 -5.94 -0.22 -2.57
CA ILE A 39 -6.72 -0.68 -1.41
C ILE A 39 -7.45 -1.99 -1.75
N ALA A 40 -8.07 -2.07 -2.92
CA ALA A 40 -8.74 -3.29 -3.38
C ALA A 40 -7.76 -4.48 -3.55
N MET A 41 -6.54 -4.23 -4.04
CA MET A 41 -5.49 -5.26 -4.11
C MET A 41 -5.09 -5.76 -2.71
N VAL A 42 -4.92 -4.85 -1.75
CA VAL A 42 -4.58 -5.20 -0.36
C VAL A 42 -5.69 -6.04 0.27
N GLU A 43 -6.97 -5.66 0.10
CA GLU A 43 -8.10 -6.45 0.61
C GLU A 43 -8.19 -7.83 -0.07
N ARG A 44 -7.96 -7.93 -1.38
CA ARG A 44 -7.92 -9.24 -2.07
C ARG A 44 -6.84 -10.16 -1.50
N GLN A 45 -5.67 -9.61 -1.18
CA GLN A 45 -4.57 -10.37 -0.59
C GLN A 45 -4.87 -10.78 0.85
N ARG A 46 -5.62 -9.97 1.61
CA ARG A 46 -6.11 -10.32 2.96
C ARG A 46 -6.91 -11.61 3.00
N HIS A 47 -7.74 -11.82 1.98
CA HIS A 47 -8.63 -12.98 1.90
C HIS A 47 -7.91 -14.25 1.45
N ARG A 48 -6.63 -14.18 1.07
CA ARG A 48 -5.87 -15.38 0.78
C ARG A 48 -5.44 -16.04 2.09
N GLN A 49 -5.86 -17.29 2.26
CA GLN A 49 -5.63 -18.09 3.47
C GLN A 49 -4.17 -18.57 3.62
N ASP A 50 -3.32 -18.30 2.62
CA ASP A 50 -1.92 -18.73 2.59
C ASP A 50 -0.96 -17.75 3.29
N ILE A 51 -1.40 -16.53 3.61
CA ILE A 51 -0.56 -15.53 4.28
C ILE A 51 -1.28 -14.89 5.46
N ASP A 52 -0.85 -15.24 6.66
CA ASP A 52 -1.45 -14.77 7.91
C ASP A 52 -0.94 -13.36 8.28
N PHE A 53 -1.50 -12.34 7.64
CA PHE A 53 -1.23 -10.95 7.98
C PHE A 53 -2.16 -10.47 9.11
N LEU A 54 -1.74 -10.70 10.35
CA LEU A 54 -2.38 -10.11 11.54
C LEU A 54 -2.30 -8.57 11.58
N ASN A 55 -1.51 -7.95 10.69
CA ASN A 55 -1.27 -6.50 10.67
C ASN A 55 -1.39 -5.93 9.25
N MET A 56 -2.40 -5.09 9.04
CA MET A 56 -2.67 -4.40 7.76
C MET A 56 -1.48 -3.60 7.23
N SER A 57 -0.64 -3.03 8.10
CA SER A 57 0.54 -2.27 7.67
C SER A 57 1.60 -3.18 7.02
N ARG A 58 1.78 -4.41 7.54
CA ARG A 58 2.68 -5.39 6.95
C ARG A 58 2.17 -5.86 5.59
N MET A 59 0.86 -6.06 5.46
CA MET A 59 0.25 -6.47 4.19
C MET A 59 0.33 -5.37 3.14
N ARG A 60 0.01 -4.12 3.50
CA ARG A 60 0.19 -2.96 2.59
C ARG A 60 1.62 -2.87 2.10
N ARG A 61 2.61 -3.01 2.99
CA ARG A 61 4.02 -3.02 2.61
C ARG A 61 4.38 -4.20 1.70
N TYR A 62 3.85 -5.39 1.97
CA TYR A 62 4.06 -6.58 1.14
C TYR A 62 3.53 -6.37 -0.28
N VAL A 63 2.26 -5.97 -0.41
CA VAL A 63 1.63 -5.68 -1.71
C VAL A 63 2.35 -4.55 -2.43
N ALA A 64 2.71 -3.48 -1.73
CA ALA A 64 3.44 -2.37 -2.32
C ALA A 64 4.81 -2.82 -2.88
N ASN A 65 5.55 -3.65 -2.12
CA ASN A 65 6.80 -4.27 -2.58
C ASN A 65 6.61 -5.40 -3.60
N GLN A 66 5.40 -5.73 -4.06
CA GLN A 66 5.18 -6.60 -5.21
C GLN A 66 4.91 -5.82 -6.51
N HIS A 67 4.52 -4.54 -6.41
CA HIS A 67 4.03 -3.78 -7.56
C HIS A 67 4.74 -2.44 -7.83
N PHE A 68 5.45 -1.85 -6.86
CA PHE A 68 5.94 -0.46 -6.93
C PHE A 68 7.41 -0.24 -6.50
N HIS A 69 8.20 -1.31 -6.38
CA HIS A 69 9.61 -1.33 -5.90
C HIS A 69 10.65 -0.91 -6.95
#